data_AF-A0A7S1F9G4-F1
#
_entry.id   AF-A0A7S1F9G4-F1
#
_cell.length_a   1.000
_cell.length_b   1.000
_cell.length_c   1.000
_cell.angle_alpha   90.00
_cell.angle_beta   90.00
_cell.angle_gamma   90.00
#
_symmetry.space_group_name_H-M   'P 1'
#
loop_
_entity.id
_entity.type
_entity.pdbx_description
1 polymer ?
#
loop_
_entity_poly.entity_id
_entity_poly.type
_entity_poly.pdbx_seq_one_letter_code
_entity_poly.pdbx_strand_id
1 'polypeptide(L)'
;SSLSQGVKQIPSLHVVVPCGHMFSRFTALFLRLAHFFLPSAADTLAIINHSEKPVIVVSPSAVINPGSSWHGNTVDELVFHEPEVRLAIPQGAYAVAVVKAGVEVAVYDANDLQVELSRASLECNEDAHFYGCLARTVFSGGLETKFMSRAFNKLWQSRAFWGLCNLVEPVKAVRSETVAGEAVEIIRESPLVAAVRGFASAESCVSLMDVAGLKSLSRAHVGQDGFTQTSDSRETLTRNIFVDWNVENAVTLTAVRMFDLSSELLGQKLSYEGQEPINFLHYLKGFEYRPHTDGGYYSRGKRVATTLLYCETAVEGGGTAFPSHPSFRFQPQMGDLLFFEYEPSPGAAEHAACPVIQGNKSTFTQWHRRDVSYDAHWDKFENWGEFFNPHGASRWAGARHAKVTRADL
;
A
#
# COMPACT_ATOMS: atom_id res chain seq x y z
N SER A 1 34.97 3.55 4.73
CA SER A 1 34.98 4.49 5.87
C SER A 1 33.66 5.24 5.88
N SER A 2 32.86 5.04 6.93
CA SER A 2 31.93 5.99 7.58
C SER A 2 31.12 6.96 6.68
N LEU A 3 29.79 7.08 6.74
CA LEU A 3 28.87 6.90 7.86
C LEU A 3 27.43 6.92 7.31
N SER A 4 26.62 6.04 7.88
CA SER A 4 25.17 6.00 7.93
C SER A 4 24.57 7.26 8.56
N GLN A 5 23.76 8.05 7.84
CA GLN A 5 22.77 8.96 8.42
C GLN A 5 21.59 9.13 7.46
N GLY A 6 20.37 8.84 7.92
CA GLY A 6 19.15 9.23 7.19
C GLY A 6 17.88 8.41 7.44
N VAL A 7 17.97 7.20 8.00
CA VAL A 7 16.78 6.44 8.43
C VAL A 7 16.70 6.54 9.95
N LYS A 8 15.66 7.18 10.49
CA LYS A 8 15.33 7.03 11.92
C LYS A 8 14.97 5.57 12.13
N GLN A 9 15.93 4.78 12.61
CA GLN A 9 15.72 3.41 13.07
C GLN A 9 14.70 3.42 14.21
N ILE A 10 13.72 2.51 14.13
CA ILE A 10 12.82 2.16 15.22
C ILE A 10 13.69 1.61 16.38
N PRO A 11 13.47 1.99 17.65
CA PRO A 11 14.17 1.37 18.77
C PRO A 11 13.83 -0.13 18.82
N SER A 12 14.86 -0.97 18.81
CA SER A 12 14.79 -2.43 18.67
C SER A 12 14.28 -3.14 19.93
N LEU A 13 13.51 -4.22 19.74
CA LEU A 13 12.95 -5.07 20.81
C LEU A 13 13.49 -6.51 20.67
N HIS A 14 14.01 -7.09 21.75
CA HIS A 14 14.50 -8.48 21.81
C HIS A 14 13.87 -9.24 22.96
N VAL A 15 13.65 -10.54 22.80
CA VAL A 15 13.00 -11.39 23.81
C VAL A 15 13.79 -12.69 23.94
N VAL A 16 13.99 -13.16 25.18
CA VAL A 16 14.76 -14.37 25.49
C VAL A 16 13.98 -15.29 26.44
N VAL A 17 14.04 -16.61 26.23
CA VAL A 17 13.43 -17.63 27.10
C VAL A 17 14.52 -18.35 27.91
N PRO A 18 14.47 -18.41 29.26
CA PRO A 18 15.52 -19.05 30.04
C PRO A 18 15.42 -20.59 30.05
N CYS A 19 16.53 -21.27 29.72
CA CYS A 19 16.78 -22.66 30.13
C CYS A 19 16.98 -22.71 31.66
N GLY A 20 16.36 -23.70 32.31
CA GLY A 20 15.96 -23.60 33.71
C GLY A 20 17.06 -23.63 34.77
N HIS A 21 16.75 -23.09 35.95
CA HIS A 21 17.01 -23.72 37.24
C HIS A 21 16.07 -23.15 38.33
N MET A 22 15.64 -24.03 39.24
CA MET A 22 14.77 -23.80 40.41
C MET A 22 15.14 -22.57 41.23
N PHE A 23 14.16 -21.77 41.66
CA PHE A 23 14.13 -21.15 43.00
C PHE A 23 12.70 -20.80 43.46
N SER A 24 12.58 -20.60 44.77
CA SER A 24 11.44 -20.85 45.67
C SER A 24 10.49 -19.66 45.91
N ARG A 25 9.26 -20.01 46.35
CA ARG A 25 8.18 -19.23 47.00
C ARG A 25 8.57 -17.90 47.68
N PHE A 26 7.74 -16.85 47.54
CA PHE A 26 7.08 -16.07 48.61
C PHE A 26 6.20 -14.90 48.04
N THR A 27 4.96 -14.76 48.59
CA THR A 27 4.09 -13.55 48.81
C THR A 27 3.98 -12.43 47.75
N ALA A 28 2.92 -11.61 47.61
CA ALA A 28 1.50 -11.50 48.00
C ALA A 28 1.14 -10.00 47.81
N LEU A 29 0.02 -9.72 47.11
CA LEU A 29 -0.98 -8.65 47.36
C LEU A 29 -0.59 -7.13 47.39
N PHE A 30 -1.50 -6.32 46.82
CA PHE A 30 -1.67 -4.84 46.86
C PHE A 30 -0.84 -4.01 45.84
N LEU A 31 -1.39 -3.07 45.05
CA LEU A 31 -2.34 -1.99 45.37
C LEU A 31 -3.10 -1.44 44.15
N ARG A 32 -4.30 -0.91 44.46
CA ARG A 32 -5.15 -0.03 43.64
C ARG A 32 -4.47 1.31 43.28
N LEU A 33 -5.08 1.99 42.30
CA LEU A 33 -5.05 3.43 41.98
C LEU A 33 -3.93 3.95 41.07
N ALA A 34 -4.26 4.08 39.78
CA ALA A 34 -3.91 5.25 38.97
C ALA A 34 -4.85 5.34 37.75
N HIS A 35 -6.12 5.70 37.97
CA HIS A 35 -6.76 6.64 37.06
C HIS A 35 -6.20 8.01 37.43
N PHE A 36 -5.70 8.78 36.47
CA PHE A 36 -5.80 10.23 36.31
C PHE A 36 -4.71 10.71 35.30
N PHE A 37 -5.19 11.23 34.16
CA PHE A 37 -4.53 12.02 33.12
C PHE A 37 -3.17 11.58 32.54
N LEU A 38 -3.22 10.97 31.35
CA LEU A 38 -2.25 11.25 30.28
C LEU A 38 -2.99 11.42 28.93
N PRO A 39 -2.52 12.31 28.04
CA PRO A 39 -3.25 12.75 26.85
C PRO A 39 -3.16 11.76 25.68
N SER A 40 -3.96 12.03 24.65
CA SER A 40 -4.18 11.30 23.39
C SER A 40 -3.05 10.43 22.83
N ALA A 41 -3.44 9.25 22.32
CA ALA A 41 -2.74 8.39 21.35
C ALA A 41 -1.35 7.86 21.78
N ALA A 42 -1.33 6.80 22.58
CA ALA A 42 -0.14 5.97 22.81
C ALA A 42 -0.29 4.62 22.09
N ASP A 43 0.59 4.36 21.12
CA ASP A 43 0.68 3.10 20.38
C ASP A 43 1.14 1.96 21.29
N THR A 44 0.41 0.84 21.25
CA THR A 44 0.51 -0.25 22.22
C THR A 44 1.23 -1.46 21.61
N LEU A 45 2.37 -1.86 22.19
CA LEU A 45 2.98 -3.19 21.99
C LEU A 45 2.17 -4.22 22.77
N ALA A 46 1.80 -5.34 22.13
CA ALA A 46 1.32 -6.52 22.84
C ALA A 46 2.44 -7.56 22.92
N ILE A 47 2.80 -7.98 24.14
CA ILE A 47 3.70 -9.12 24.39
C ILE A 47 2.84 -10.27 24.92
N ILE A 48 2.92 -11.43 24.27
CA ILE A 48 2.16 -12.63 24.66
C ILE A 48 3.15 -13.71 25.09
N ASN A 49 3.12 -14.07 26.37
CA ASN A 49 3.96 -15.12 26.94
C ASN A 49 3.16 -16.41 27.13
N HIS A 50 3.45 -17.43 26.32
CA HIS A 50 2.85 -18.76 26.44
C HIS A 50 3.63 -19.73 27.33
N SER A 51 4.73 -19.29 27.97
CA SER A 51 5.54 -20.16 28.82
C SER A 51 5.11 -20.08 30.30
N GLU A 52 5.29 -21.19 31.03
CA GLU A 52 5.13 -21.21 32.50
C GLU A 52 6.24 -20.42 33.23
N LYS A 53 7.19 -19.85 32.48
CA LYS A 53 8.32 -19.09 33.01
C LYS A 53 8.15 -17.60 32.67
N PRO A 54 8.68 -16.70 33.51
CA PRO A 54 8.78 -15.30 33.14
C PRO A 54 9.58 -15.16 31.84
N VAL A 55 9.06 -14.37 30.91
CA VAL A 55 9.81 -13.94 29.73
C VAL A 55 10.63 -12.74 30.10
N ILE A 56 11.92 -12.79 29.75
CA ILE A 56 12.86 -11.70 29.97
C ILE A 56 13.00 -10.96 28.64
N VAL A 57 12.57 -9.69 28.62
CA VAL A 57 12.87 -8.78 27.50
C VAL A 57 14.21 -8.13 27.80
N VAL A 58 15.14 -8.30 26.89
CA VAL A 58 16.57 -8.01 27.05
C VAL A 58 16.91 -6.88 26.09
N SER A 59 17.50 -5.79 26.56
CA SER A 59 17.92 -4.66 25.70
C SER A 59 19.44 -4.61 25.56
N PRO A 60 20.03 -5.13 24.47
CA PRO A 60 21.37 -4.68 24.08
C PRO A 60 21.64 -4.76 22.56
N SER A 61 21.91 -3.61 21.93
CA SER A 61 22.80 -3.35 20.77
C SER A 61 22.79 -4.22 19.47
N ALA A 62 22.13 -5.37 19.41
CA ALA A 62 22.18 -6.30 18.28
C ALA A 62 20.90 -6.21 17.45
N VAL A 63 20.98 -5.76 16.21
CA VAL A 63 19.81 -5.57 15.34
C VAL A 63 19.21 -6.94 14.94
N ILE A 64 17.94 -7.21 15.29
CA ILE A 64 17.13 -8.30 14.71
C ILE A 64 16.21 -7.65 13.67
N ASN A 65 16.25 -8.14 12.44
CA ASN A 65 15.42 -7.62 11.37
C ASN A 65 13.99 -8.22 11.47
N PRO A 66 12.94 -7.47 11.08
CA PRO A 66 11.60 -8.05 10.91
C PRO A 66 11.66 -9.34 10.06
N GLY A 67 10.96 -10.39 10.51
CA GLY A 67 10.98 -11.71 9.86
C GLY A 67 12.20 -12.60 10.14
N SER A 68 13.04 -12.27 11.13
CA SER A 68 14.18 -13.13 11.54
C SER A 68 14.01 -13.75 12.93
N SER A 69 14.49 -14.98 13.11
CA SER A 69 14.56 -15.71 14.38
C SER A 69 15.93 -15.50 15.05
N TRP A 70 15.98 -15.32 16.37
CA TRP A 70 17.23 -15.14 17.11
C TRP A 70 17.49 -16.23 18.15
N HIS A 71 18.77 -16.58 18.32
CA HIS A 71 19.28 -17.52 19.33
C HIS A 71 20.55 -16.93 19.98
N GLY A 72 20.53 -16.59 21.27
CA GLY A 72 21.71 -16.08 22.00
C GLY A 72 21.52 -15.93 23.52
N ASN A 73 22.55 -15.41 24.21
CA ASN A 73 22.60 -15.27 25.69
C ASN A 73 22.46 -13.79 26.15
N THR A 74 21.84 -13.61 27.32
CA THR A 74 21.23 -12.43 27.99
C THR A 74 22.13 -11.25 28.38
N VAL A 75 21.62 -9.99 28.29
CA VAL A 75 22.05 -8.80 29.08
C VAL A 75 20.89 -7.78 29.35
N ASP A 76 20.61 -7.51 30.63
CA ASP A 76 19.60 -6.62 31.25
C ASP A 76 18.12 -7.09 31.20
N GLU A 77 17.49 -7.18 32.39
CA GLU A 77 16.28 -7.96 32.64
C GLU A 77 15.02 -7.11 32.87
N LEU A 78 13.94 -7.36 32.10
CA LEU A 78 12.57 -7.01 32.48
C LEU A 78 11.76 -8.30 32.67
N VAL A 79 11.32 -8.56 33.90
CA VAL A 79 10.58 -9.78 34.29
C VAL A 79 9.08 -9.53 34.26
N PHE A 80 8.35 -10.26 33.42
CA PHE A 80 6.89 -10.18 33.35
C PHE A 80 6.22 -11.35 34.05
N HIS A 81 5.33 -11.05 35.00
CA HIS A 81 4.55 -12.02 35.77
C HIS A 81 3.09 -12.13 35.31
N GLU A 82 2.65 -11.31 34.34
CA GLU A 82 1.29 -11.28 33.82
C GLU A 82 1.23 -11.77 32.36
N PRO A 83 0.11 -12.39 31.92
CA PRO A 83 -0.04 -12.95 30.57
C PRO A 83 -0.14 -11.91 29.45
N GLU A 84 -0.37 -10.63 29.80
CA GLU A 84 -0.44 -9.50 28.86
C GLU A 84 0.38 -8.34 29.43
N VAL A 85 1.28 -7.78 28.62
CA VAL A 85 2.00 -6.54 28.96
C VAL A 85 1.91 -5.57 27.80
N ARG A 86 1.62 -4.31 28.13
CA ARG A 86 1.52 -3.19 27.19
C ARG A 86 2.74 -2.31 27.33
N LEU A 87 3.59 -2.25 26.30
CA LEU A 87 4.68 -1.26 26.23
C LEU A 87 4.28 -0.12 25.28
N ALA A 88 4.68 1.11 25.62
CA ALA A 88 4.52 2.27 24.75
C ALA A 88 5.62 2.25 23.68
N ILE A 89 5.24 2.26 22.40
CA ILE A 89 6.16 2.37 21.26
C ILE A 89 6.08 3.79 20.69
N PRO A 90 7.17 4.37 20.16
CA PRO A 90 7.11 5.59 19.35
C PRO A 90 6.05 5.50 18.24
N GLN A 91 5.47 6.65 17.90
CA GLN A 91 4.29 6.74 17.03
C GLN A 91 4.44 6.00 15.69
N GLY A 92 3.41 5.24 15.30
CA GLY A 92 3.22 4.72 13.94
C GLY A 92 3.69 3.29 13.68
N ALA A 93 4.02 2.49 14.71
CA ALA A 93 4.41 1.10 14.55
C ALA A 93 3.66 0.17 15.52
N TYR A 94 2.85 -0.75 14.99
CA TYR A 94 2.48 -1.96 15.75
C TYR A 94 3.68 -2.88 15.69
N ALA A 95 4.31 -3.14 16.84
CA ALA A 95 5.06 -4.36 16.99
C ALA A 95 4.20 -5.36 17.77
N VAL A 96 4.13 -6.61 17.34
CA VAL A 96 3.61 -7.69 18.21
C VAL A 96 4.72 -8.70 18.39
N ALA A 97 5.08 -8.95 19.65
CA ALA A 97 6.07 -9.94 20.01
C ALA A 97 5.35 -11.18 20.56
N VAL A 98 5.51 -12.31 19.89
CA VAL A 98 4.89 -13.59 20.24
C VAL A 98 5.97 -14.50 20.80
N VAL A 99 5.81 -14.94 22.04
CA VAL A 99 6.74 -15.90 22.65
C VAL A 99 6.08 -17.25 22.71
N LYS A 100 6.56 -18.18 21.87
CA LYS A 100 6.11 -19.57 21.87
C LYS A 100 6.91 -20.36 22.90
N ALA A 101 6.22 -21.23 23.64
CA ALA A 101 6.76 -22.02 24.73
C ALA A 101 8.19 -22.56 24.47
N GLY A 102 9.18 -21.91 25.08
CA GLY A 102 10.52 -22.46 25.26
C GLY A 102 11.66 -21.93 24.37
N VAL A 103 11.44 -21.45 23.13
CA VAL A 103 12.59 -21.20 22.22
C VAL A 103 12.42 -20.07 21.19
N GLU A 104 11.21 -19.71 20.76
CA GLU A 104 11.04 -18.81 19.60
C GLU A 104 10.24 -17.55 19.94
N VAL A 105 10.79 -16.41 19.51
CA VAL A 105 10.17 -15.10 19.62
C VAL A 105 10.03 -14.55 18.21
N ALA A 106 8.79 -14.39 17.76
CA ALA A 106 8.49 -13.68 16.52
C ALA A 106 8.14 -12.23 16.84
N VAL A 107 8.76 -11.28 16.13
CA VAL A 107 8.42 -9.85 16.20
C VAL A 107 7.92 -9.43 14.82
N TYR A 108 6.69 -8.93 14.79
CA TYR A 108 6.05 -8.44 13.58
C TYR A 108 5.91 -6.93 13.66
N ASP A 109 6.31 -6.19 12.63
CA ASP A 109 5.81 -4.83 12.45
C ASP A 109 4.36 -4.84 11.90
N ALA A 110 3.77 -3.67 11.65
CA ALA A 110 2.40 -3.58 11.15
C ALA A 110 2.20 -4.31 9.81
N ASN A 111 3.19 -4.22 8.93
CA ASN A 111 3.15 -4.74 7.57
C ASN A 111 3.39 -6.25 7.55
N ASP A 112 4.36 -6.73 8.33
CA ASP A 112 4.57 -8.16 8.52
C ASP A 112 3.38 -8.80 9.22
N LEU A 113 2.79 -8.15 10.24
CA LEU A 113 1.61 -8.67 10.91
C LEU A 113 0.40 -8.70 9.97
N GLN A 114 0.21 -7.66 9.14
CA GLN A 114 -0.85 -7.64 8.14
C GLN A 114 -0.73 -8.84 7.18
N VAL A 115 0.49 -9.13 6.72
CA VAL A 115 0.80 -10.28 5.85
C VAL A 115 0.51 -11.61 6.54
N GLU A 116 0.98 -11.80 7.78
CA GLU A 116 0.74 -13.04 8.52
C GLU A 116 -0.73 -13.27 8.83
N LEU A 117 -1.48 -12.21 9.16
CA LEU A 117 -2.93 -12.29 9.32
C LEU A 117 -3.62 -12.68 8.00
N SER A 118 -3.11 -12.22 6.84
CA SER A 118 -3.64 -12.62 5.53
C SER A 118 -3.43 -14.10 5.26
N ARG A 119 -2.24 -14.62 5.55
CA ARG A 119 -1.93 -16.05 5.33
C ARG A 119 -2.75 -16.93 6.26
N ALA A 120 -2.78 -16.59 7.55
CA ALA A 120 -3.52 -17.36 8.55
C ALA A 120 -5.02 -17.38 8.30
N SER A 121 -5.59 -16.30 7.76
CA SER A 121 -7.03 -16.23 7.49
C SER A 121 -7.48 -17.14 6.35
N LEU A 122 -6.60 -17.54 5.43
CA LEU A 122 -6.91 -18.55 4.41
C LEU A 122 -7.17 -19.94 5.01
N GLU A 123 -6.62 -20.21 6.20
CA GLU A 123 -6.82 -21.47 6.95
C GLU A 123 -8.00 -21.38 7.93
N CYS A 124 -8.56 -20.18 8.13
CA CYS A 124 -9.61 -19.93 9.12
C CYS A 124 -10.97 -19.82 8.48
N ASN A 125 -11.94 -20.60 8.99
CA ASN A 125 -13.32 -20.49 8.56
C ASN A 125 -13.87 -19.09 8.81
N GLU A 126 -14.67 -18.64 7.85
CA GLU A 126 -15.35 -17.36 7.83
C GLU A 126 -16.59 -17.33 8.77
N ASP A 127 -16.45 -17.81 10.01
CA ASP A 127 -17.53 -17.95 10.99
C ASP A 127 -17.30 -17.12 12.29
N ALA A 128 -18.10 -17.38 13.33
CA ALA A 128 -18.00 -16.71 14.63
C ALA A 128 -16.66 -16.98 15.36
N HIS A 129 -15.90 -17.98 14.94
CA HIS A 129 -14.62 -18.38 15.52
C HIS A 129 -13.43 -17.84 14.74
N PHE A 130 -13.63 -17.09 13.65
CA PHE A 130 -12.58 -16.54 12.78
C PHE A 130 -11.42 -15.90 13.56
N TYR A 131 -11.70 -14.94 14.45
CA TYR A 131 -10.67 -14.26 15.23
C TYR A 131 -10.00 -15.16 16.28
N GLY A 132 -10.71 -16.16 16.80
CA GLY A 132 -10.13 -17.17 17.67
C GLY A 132 -9.21 -18.14 16.92
N CYS A 133 -9.53 -18.44 15.66
CA CYS A 133 -8.65 -19.17 14.76
C CYS A 133 -7.39 -18.35 14.46
N LEU A 134 -7.52 -17.08 14.06
CA LEU A 134 -6.37 -16.20 13.84
C LEU A 134 -5.44 -16.09 15.06
N ALA A 135 -6.02 -15.94 16.26
CA ALA A 135 -5.25 -15.96 17.50
C ALA A 135 -4.41 -17.24 17.64
N ARG A 136 -4.99 -18.41 17.33
CA ARG A 136 -4.28 -19.68 17.41
C ARG A 136 -3.23 -19.84 16.32
N THR A 137 -3.55 -19.49 15.09
CA THR A 137 -2.67 -19.70 13.93
C THR A 137 -1.47 -18.75 13.96
N VAL A 138 -1.69 -17.45 14.20
CA VAL A 138 -0.60 -16.45 14.22
C VAL A 138 0.12 -16.43 15.56
N PHE A 139 -0.63 -16.53 16.67
CA PHE A 139 -0.10 -16.26 18.01
C PHE A 139 0.04 -17.49 18.90
N SER A 140 -0.29 -18.70 18.41
CA SER A 140 -0.39 -19.91 19.25
C SER A 140 -1.44 -19.82 20.39
N GLY A 141 -2.39 -18.88 20.29
CA GLY A 141 -3.52 -18.70 21.22
C GLY A 141 -3.34 -17.48 22.12
N GLY A 142 -3.97 -17.50 23.30
CA GLY A 142 -3.72 -16.53 24.39
C GLY A 142 -4.29 -15.12 24.22
N LEU A 143 -4.57 -14.70 22.97
CA LEU A 143 -5.19 -13.40 22.70
C LEU A 143 -6.70 -13.46 22.79
N GLU A 144 -7.28 -12.46 23.47
CA GLU A 144 -8.72 -12.25 23.46
C GLU A 144 -9.23 -11.99 22.04
N THR A 145 -10.36 -12.62 21.70
CA THR A 145 -11.04 -12.44 20.41
C THR A 145 -11.34 -10.96 20.11
N LYS A 146 -11.66 -10.16 21.14
CA LYS A 146 -11.90 -8.72 21.00
C LYS A 146 -10.65 -7.95 20.62
N PHE A 147 -9.49 -8.32 21.16
CA PHE A 147 -8.21 -7.72 20.77
C PHE A 147 -7.89 -8.05 19.31
N MET A 148 -7.99 -9.34 18.94
CA MET A 148 -7.74 -9.78 17.56
C MET A 148 -8.64 -9.10 16.54
N SER A 149 -9.93 -8.94 16.86
CA SER A 149 -10.86 -8.21 15.99
C SER A 149 -10.45 -6.75 15.79
N ARG A 150 -10.05 -6.05 16.86
CA ARG A 150 -9.57 -4.66 16.76
C ARG A 150 -8.27 -4.56 15.96
N ALA A 151 -7.30 -5.42 16.24
CA ALA A 151 -6.01 -5.43 15.53
C ALA A 151 -6.21 -5.70 14.04
N PHE A 152 -7.00 -6.73 13.71
CA PHE A 152 -7.34 -7.06 12.34
C PHE A 152 -8.03 -5.90 11.63
N ASN A 153 -9.07 -5.30 12.21
CA ASN A 153 -9.76 -4.18 11.59
C ASN A 153 -8.89 -2.91 11.50
N LYS A 154 -7.85 -2.77 12.33
CA LYS A 154 -6.92 -1.64 12.23
C LYS A 154 -5.94 -1.79 11.06
N LEU A 155 -5.51 -3.02 10.78
CA LEU A 155 -4.56 -3.37 9.72
C LEU A 155 -5.27 -3.59 8.37
N TRP A 156 -6.34 -4.37 8.36
CA TRP A 156 -7.10 -4.75 7.17
C TRP A 156 -8.35 -3.89 6.93
N GLN A 157 -8.60 -2.89 7.79
CA GLN A 157 -9.76 -1.99 7.77
C GLN A 157 -11.09 -2.67 8.09
N SER A 158 -11.41 -3.76 7.38
CA SER A 158 -12.57 -4.61 7.63
C SER A 158 -12.35 -6.02 7.08
N ARG A 159 -13.16 -6.98 7.54
CA ARG A 159 -13.19 -8.33 6.95
C ARG A 159 -13.64 -8.32 5.48
N ALA A 160 -14.53 -7.42 5.11
CA ALA A 160 -14.98 -7.28 3.71
C ALA A 160 -13.84 -6.83 2.79
N PHE A 161 -13.03 -5.85 3.23
CA PHE A 161 -11.89 -5.39 2.46
C PHE A 161 -10.79 -6.45 2.35
N TRP A 162 -10.47 -7.15 3.45
CA TRP A 162 -9.57 -8.30 3.41
C TRP A 162 -10.05 -9.38 2.43
N GLY A 163 -11.32 -9.79 2.52
CA GLY A 163 -11.89 -10.80 1.64
C GLY A 163 -11.86 -10.38 0.17
N LEU A 164 -12.11 -9.10 -0.10
CA LEU A 164 -11.99 -8.51 -1.44
C LEU A 164 -10.55 -8.60 -1.98
N CYS A 165 -9.56 -8.28 -1.15
CA CYS A 165 -8.15 -8.33 -1.54
C CYS A 165 -7.59 -9.75 -1.71
N ASN A 166 -8.18 -10.73 -1.01
CA ASN A 166 -7.79 -12.13 -1.06
C ASN A 166 -8.73 -13.00 -1.92
N LEU A 167 -9.57 -12.38 -2.76
CA LEU A 167 -10.43 -13.11 -3.70
C LEU A 167 -9.60 -14.07 -4.56
N VAL A 168 -9.97 -15.35 -4.54
CA VAL A 168 -9.27 -16.41 -5.28
C VAL A 168 -9.32 -16.15 -6.78
N GLU A 169 -10.52 -15.86 -7.33
CA GLU A 169 -10.66 -15.52 -8.74
C GLU A 169 -10.64 -14.00 -8.94
N PRO A 170 -9.79 -13.49 -9.85
CA PRO A 170 -9.86 -12.09 -10.26
C PRO A 170 -11.13 -11.80 -11.05
N VAL A 171 -11.48 -10.53 -11.15
CA VAL A 171 -12.62 -10.09 -11.95
C VAL A 171 -12.46 -10.50 -13.42
N LYS A 172 -13.56 -10.90 -14.05
CA LYS A 172 -13.63 -11.21 -15.49
C LYS A 172 -14.24 -10.03 -16.23
N ALA A 173 -13.82 -9.84 -17.47
CA ALA A 173 -14.46 -8.86 -18.35
C ALA A 173 -15.92 -9.23 -18.60
N VAL A 174 -16.81 -8.25 -18.54
CA VAL A 174 -18.22 -8.38 -18.93
C VAL A 174 -18.33 -8.46 -20.46
N ARG A 175 -17.46 -7.73 -21.16
CA ARG A 175 -17.30 -7.77 -22.62
C ARG A 175 -15.92 -7.26 -23.02
N SER A 176 -15.54 -7.46 -24.27
CA SER A 176 -14.31 -6.93 -24.86
C SER A 176 -14.60 -6.20 -26.16
N GLU A 177 -13.79 -5.19 -26.48
CA GLU A 177 -13.90 -4.43 -27.72
C GLU A 177 -12.53 -3.87 -28.16
N THR A 178 -12.47 -3.24 -29.33
CA THR A 178 -11.26 -2.55 -29.80
C THR A 178 -11.45 -1.05 -29.70
N VAL A 179 -10.60 -0.38 -28.93
CA VAL A 179 -10.63 1.08 -28.71
C VAL A 179 -9.23 1.64 -28.93
N ALA A 180 -9.10 2.72 -29.72
CA ALA A 180 -7.80 3.30 -30.07
C ALA A 180 -6.76 2.29 -30.64
N GLY A 181 -7.23 1.18 -31.24
CA GLY A 181 -6.37 0.10 -31.73
C GLY A 181 -5.94 -0.93 -30.68
N GLU A 182 -6.34 -0.75 -29.43
CA GLU A 182 -6.06 -1.66 -28.30
C GLU A 182 -7.22 -2.64 -28.09
N ALA A 183 -6.91 -3.87 -27.64
CA ALA A 183 -7.92 -4.82 -27.19
C ALA A 183 -8.30 -4.49 -25.73
N VAL A 184 -9.51 -3.98 -25.53
CA VAL A 184 -10.01 -3.50 -24.24
C VAL A 184 -10.96 -4.51 -23.61
N GLU A 185 -10.72 -4.86 -22.35
CA GLU A 185 -11.59 -5.63 -21.47
C GLU A 185 -12.45 -4.66 -20.64
N ILE A 186 -13.77 -4.67 -20.82
CA ILE A 186 -14.68 -3.88 -19.98
C ILE A 186 -15.06 -4.70 -18.75
N ILE A 187 -14.64 -4.22 -17.58
CA ILE A 187 -14.83 -4.85 -16.29
C ILE A 187 -16.13 -4.37 -15.63
N ARG A 188 -16.44 -3.08 -15.78
CA ARG A 188 -17.67 -2.46 -15.29
C ARG A 188 -18.12 -1.37 -16.26
N GLU A 189 -19.42 -1.30 -16.56
CA GLU A 189 -19.94 -0.32 -17.54
C GLU A 189 -20.14 1.09 -16.97
N SER A 190 -20.46 1.23 -15.67
CA SER A 190 -20.70 2.55 -15.07
C SER A 190 -20.43 2.60 -13.55
N PRO A 191 -19.63 3.57 -13.06
CA PRO A 191 -18.59 4.27 -13.82
C PRO A 191 -17.70 3.25 -14.55
N LEU A 192 -17.33 3.57 -15.79
CA LEU A 192 -16.55 2.68 -16.64
C LEU A 192 -15.24 2.27 -15.95
N VAL A 193 -15.00 0.96 -15.91
CA VAL A 193 -13.70 0.38 -15.56
C VAL A 193 -13.31 -0.58 -16.67
N ALA A 194 -12.12 -0.37 -17.23
CA ALA A 194 -11.62 -1.10 -18.38
C ALA A 194 -10.16 -1.48 -18.17
N ALA A 195 -9.71 -2.54 -18.80
CA ALA A 195 -8.31 -2.95 -18.78
C ALA A 195 -7.79 -3.23 -20.19
N VAL A 196 -6.50 -3.03 -20.39
CA VAL A 196 -5.78 -3.42 -21.61
C VAL A 196 -4.62 -4.31 -21.18
N ARG A 197 -4.65 -5.58 -21.62
CA ARG A 197 -3.61 -6.56 -21.30
C ARG A 197 -2.38 -6.32 -22.14
N GLY A 198 -1.20 -6.31 -21.52
CA GLY A 198 0.07 -6.08 -22.22
C GLY A 198 0.15 -4.75 -22.98
N PHE A 199 -0.48 -3.70 -22.44
CA PHE A 199 -0.46 -2.35 -23.01
C PHE A 199 0.97 -1.84 -23.23
N ALA A 200 1.83 -1.96 -22.23
CA ALA A 200 3.26 -1.73 -22.36
C ALA A 200 4.01 -3.05 -22.50
N SER A 201 5.07 -3.06 -23.32
CA SER A 201 5.95 -4.23 -23.39
C SER A 201 6.84 -4.32 -22.15
N ALA A 202 7.48 -5.48 -21.96
CA ALA A 202 8.47 -5.66 -20.92
C ALA A 202 9.62 -4.65 -21.04
N GLU A 203 10.10 -4.40 -22.26
CA GLU A 203 11.18 -3.46 -22.56
C GLU A 203 10.77 -2.01 -22.24
N SER A 204 9.53 -1.62 -22.58
CA SER A 204 8.99 -0.31 -22.19
C SER A 204 8.93 -0.18 -20.67
N CYS A 205 8.49 -1.22 -19.97
CA CYS A 205 8.42 -1.18 -18.51
C CYS A 205 9.79 -1.10 -17.85
N VAL A 206 10.81 -1.79 -18.38
CA VAL A 206 12.20 -1.62 -17.92
C VAL A 206 12.64 -0.16 -18.09
N SER A 207 12.42 0.42 -19.28
CA SER A 207 12.77 1.82 -19.58
C SER A 207 12.06 2.82 -18.65
N LEU A 208 10.78 2.60 -18.38
CA LEU A 208 10.00 3.43 -17.46
C LEU A 208 10.52 3.33 -16.02
N MET A 209 10.84 2.11 -15.56
CA MET A 209 11.40 1.87 -14.23
C MET A 209 12.79 2.49 -14.05
N ASP A 210 13.61 2.49 -15.10
CA ASP A 210 14.92 3.16 -15.12
C ASP A 210 14.78 4.68 -14.94
N VAL A 211 13.81 5.31 -15.62
CA VAL A 211 13.48 6.74 -15.44
C VAL A 211 12.99 7.02 -14.01
N ALA A 212 12.13 6.14 -13.47
CA ALA A 212 11.62 6.29 -12.11
C ALA A 212 12.74 6.25 -11.06
N GLY A 213 13.74 5.39 -11.26
CA GLY A 213 14.95 5.34 -10.44
C GLY A 213 14.67 4.94 -8.99
N LEU A 214 14.57 3.63 -8.73
CA LEU A 214 14.20 3.08 -7.41
C LEU A 214 15.09 3.52 -6.24
N LYS A 215 16.34 3.90 -6.51
CA LYS A 215 17.32 4.33 -5.50
C LYS A 215 17.07 5.74 -4.95
N SER A 216 16.22 6.53 -5.61
CA SER A 216 15.95 7.94 -5.26
C SER A 216 14.49 8.22 -4.94
N LEU A 217 13.76 7.22 -4.42
CA LEU A 217 12.35 7.39 -4.06
C LEU A 217 12.20 7.98 -2.66
N SER A 218 11.14 8.77 -2.45
CA SER A 218 10.72 9.28 -1.14
C SER A 218 9.41 8.63 -0.71
N ARG A 219 9.13 8.59 0.61
CA ARG A 219 7.81 8.15 1.10
C ARG A 219 6.72 9.13 0.62
N ALA A 220 5.55 8.60 0.28
CA ALA A 220 4.44 9.42 -0.17
C ALA A 220 3.89 10.33 0.94
N HIS A 221 3.66 11.59 0.58
CA HIS A 221 3.01 12.59 1.40
C HIS A 221 1.60 12.83 0.84
N VAL A 222 0.60 13.00 1.70
CA VAL A 222 -0.69 13.56 1.29
C VAL A 222 -0.69 15.01 1.72
N GLY A 223 -0.76 15.92 0.75
CA GLY A 223 -0.79 17.36 1.01
C GLY A 223 -2.16 17.78 1.52
N GLN A 224 -2.22 18.33 2.73
CA GLN A 224 -3.27 19.23 3.14
C GLN A 224 -2.61 20.45 3.78
N ASP A 225 -2.93 21.64 3.28
CA ASP A 225 -2.60 22.93 3.88
C ASP A 225 -1.13 23.19 4.22
N GLY A 226 -0.23 23.10 3.24
CA GLY A 226 1.12 23.67 3.33
C GLY A 226 2.08 22.97 4.31
N PHE A 227 1.67 21.85 4.93
CA PHE A 227 2.53 21.00 5.75
C PHE A 227 2.50 19.56 5.21
N THR A 228 3.66 19.06 4.78
CA THR A 228 3.85 17.66 4.39
C THR A 228 3.93 16.79 5.64
N GLN A 229 2.87 16.03 5.92
CA GLN A 229 2.90 14.89 6.84
C GLN A 229 2.99 13.59 6.03
N THR A 230 3.74 12.61 6.54
CA THR A 230 3.69 11.22 6.03
C THR A 230 2.27 10.70 6.16
N SER A 231 1.74 10.07 5.11
CA SER A 231 0.36 9.59 5.13
C SER A 231 0.27 8.18 5.73
N ASP A 232 -0.43 8.04 6.86
CA ASP A 232 -0.79 6.74 7.44
C ASP A 232 -1.78 5.94 6.56
N SER A 233 -2.37 6.59 5.54
CA SER A 233 -3.31 5.95 4.60
C SER A 233 -2.66 5.47 3.31
N ARG A 234 -1.41 5.90 3.05
CA ARG A 234 -0.69 5.64 1.80
C ARG A 234 0.73 5.22 2.10
N GLU A 235 0.92 3.91 2.26
CA GLU A 235 2.24 3.32 2.44
C GLU A 235 2.87 3.03 1.08
N THR A 236 3.49 4.04 0.47
CA THR A 236 4.14 3.91 -0.84
C THR A 236 5.42 4.72 -0.92
N LEU A 237 6.36 4.26 -1.74
CA LEU A 237 7.45 5.09 -2.23
C LEU A 237 7.01 5.72 -3.56
N THR A 238 7.25 7.03 -3.75
CA THR A 238 6.73 7.76 -4.90
C THR A 238 7.74 8.69 -5.52
N ARG A 239 7.53 8.98 -6.81
CA ARG A 239 8.22 10.03 -7.55
C ARG A 239 7.27 10.61 -8.61
N ASN A 240 7.34 11.92 -8.79
CA ASN A 240 6.68 12.58 -9.92
C ASN A 240 7.64 12.63 -11.12
N ILE A 241 7.14 12.22 -12.28
CA ILE A 241 7.87 12.23 -13.54
C ILE A 241 7.18 13.23 -14.47
N PHE A 242 7.89 14.29 -14.83
CA PHE A 242 7.41 15.29 -15.78
C PHE A 242 7.68 14.82 -17.21
N VAL A 243 6.64 14.77 -18.05
CA VAL A 243 6.76 14.35 -19.45
C VAL A 243 7.39 15.49 -20.25
N ASP A 244 8.46 15.20 -21.00
CA ASP A 244 9.00 16.08 -22.02
C ASP A 244 8.41 15.72 -23.39
N TRP A 245 7.42 16.50 -23.81
CA TRP A 245 6.70 16.24 -25.05
C TRP A 245 7.52 16.49 -26.32
N ASN A 246 8.70 17.10 -26.22
CA ASN A 246 9.59 17.32 -27.35
C ASN A 246 10.51 16.11 -27.63
N VAL A 247 10.46 15.08 -26.79
CA VAL A 247 11.29 13.88 -26.90
C VAL A 247 10.40 12.65 -27.02
N GLU A 248 10.61 11.86 -28.08
CA GLU A 248 10.00 10.55 -28.23
C GLU A 248 10.82 9.52 -27.45
N ASN A 249 10.24 9.02 -26.35
CA ASN A 249 10.81 7.97 -25.52
C ASN A 249 9.68 7.18 -24.85
N ALA A 250 10.04 6.14 -24.07
CA ALA A 250 9.06 5.29 -23.40
C ALA A 250 8.06 6.06 -22.52
N VAL A 251 8.48 7.14 -21.85
CA VAL A 251 7.59 7.97 -21.01
C VAL A 251 6.57 8.71 -21.88
N THR A 252 7.04 9.46 -22.88
CA THR A 252 6.18 10.27 -23.73
C THR A 252 5.24 9.40 -24.57
N LEU A 253 5.73 8.32 -25.17
CA LEU A 253 4.92 7.42 -25.99
C LEU A 253 3.85 6.69 -25.16
N THR A 254 4.19 6.28 -23.94
CA THR A 254 3.21 5.70 -22.99
C THR A 254 2.15 6.74 -22.60
N ALA A 255 2.56 7.96 -22.28
CA ALA A 255 1.66 9.05 -21.90
C ALA A 255 0.68 9.41 -23.02
N VAL A 256 1.16 9.51 -24.27
CA VAL A 256 0.33 9.73 -25.47
C VAL A 256 -0.72 8.64 -25.61
N ARG A 257 -0.30 7.36 -25.59
CA ARG A 257 -1.21 6.22 -25.77
C ARG A 257 -2.29 6.17 -24.69
N MET A 258 -1.93 6.45 -23.43
CA MET A 258 -2.89 6.49 -22.33
C MET A 258 -3.93 7.62 -22.49
N PHE A 259 -3.52 8.81 -22.93
CA PHE A 259 -4.45 9.91 -23.23
C PHE A 259 -5.38 9.61 -24.40
N ASP A 260 -4.84 9.02 -25.45
CA ASP A 260 -5.61 8.69 -26.64
C ASP A 260 -6.63 7.59 -26.34
N LEU A 261 -6.23 6.54 -25.61
CA LEU A 261 -7.15 5.53 -25.09
C LEU A 261 -8.23 6.15 -24.20
N SER A 262 -7.84 7.01 -23.26
CA SER A 262 -8.78 7.67 -22.34
C SER A 262 -9.75 8.60 -23.07
N SER A 263 -9.30 9.28 -24.12
CA SER A 263 -10.15 10.13 -24.95
C SER A 263 -11.26 9.32 -25.64
N GLU A 264 -10.89 8.18 -26.22
CA GLU A 264 -11.85 7.29 -26.88
C GLU A 264 -12.82 6.64 -25.89
N LEU A 265 -12.32 6.13 -24.75
CA LEU A 265 -13.17 5.50 -23.73
C LEU A 265 -14.18 6.49 -23.10
N LEU A 266 -13.79 7.75 -22.94
CA LEU A 266 -14.67 8.80 -22.43
C LEU A 266 -15.57 9.43 -23.53
N GLY A 267 -15.37 9.07 -24.81
CA GLY A 267 -16.07 9.68 -25.94
C GLY A 267 -15.80 11.18 -26.10
N GLN A 268 -14.69 11.70 -25.57
CA GLN A 268 -14.33 13.12 -25.63
C GLN A 268 -12.82 13.29 -25.81
N LYS A 269 -12.41 14.26 -26.62
CA LYS A 269 -10.99 14.56 -26.84
C LYS A 269 -10.39 15.25 -25.61
N LEU A 270 -9.54 14.55 -24.87
CA LEU A 270 -8.78 15.13 -23.75
C LEU A 270 -7.54 15.87 -24.25
N SER A 271 -7.25 17.06 -23.73
CA SER A 271 -6.04 17.82 -24.08
C SER A 271 -4.81 17.28 -23.37
N TYR A 272 -3.66 17.20 -24.04
CA TYR A 272 -2.39 16.77 -23.42
C TYR A 272 -1.89 17.79 -22.38
N GLU A 273 -2.36 19.02 -22.46
CA GLU A 273 -2.17 20.10 -21.48
C GLU A 273 -2.80 19.78 -20.12
N GLY A 274 -3.62 18.73 -20.04
CA GLY A 274 -4.11 18.15 -18.80
C GLY A 274 -3.12 17.25 -18.07
N GLN A 275 -1.91 17.04 -18.62
CA GLN A 275 -0.89 16.17 -18.03
C GLN A 275 -0.35 16.74 -16.72
N GLU A 276 -0.87 16.20 -15.62
CA GLU A 276 -0.19 16.20 -14.33
C GLU A 276 1.12 15.41 -14.40
N PRO A 277 2.09 15.59 -13.51
CA PRO A 277 3.25 14.70 -13.48
C PRO A 277 2.80 13.24 -13.35
N ILE A 278 3.38 12.32 -14.13
CA ILE A 278 3.10 10.89 -13.98
C ILE A 278 3.53 10.50 -12.57
N ASN A 279 2.58 9.96 -11.80
CA ASN A 279 2.84 9.57 -10.43
C ASN A 279 3.30 8.12 -10.39
N PHE A 280 4.61 7.94 -10.24
CA PHE A 280 5.22 6.64 -10.02
C PHE A 280 5.02 6.22 -8.57
N LEU A 281 4.63 4.97 -8.37
CA LEU A 281 4.44 4.36 -7.05
C LEU A 281 5.09 3.00 -6.99
N HIS A 282 5.82 2.76 -5.90
CA HIS A 282 6.46 1.49 -5.58
C HIS A 282 6.00 1.00 -4.21
N TYR A 283 5.50 -0.22 -4.19
CA TYR A 283 4.93 -0.91 -3.04
C TYR A 283 5.84 -2.08 -2.68
N LEU A 284 6.35 -2.07 -1.45
CA LEU A 284 7.10 -3.18 -0.86
C LEU A 284 6.14 -4.17 -0.20
N LYS A 285 6.66 -5.29 0.30
CA LYS A 285 5.89 -6.22 1.13
C LYS A 285 5.14 -5.48 2.26
N GLY A 286 3.84 -5.79 2.39
CA GLY A 286 2.88 -5.21 3.32
C GLY A 286 2.40 -3.79 2.98
N PHE A 287 2.99 -3.13 1.97
CA PHE A 287 2.55 -1.80 1.58
C PHE A 287 1.18 -1.85 0.90
N GLU A 288 0.33 -0.89 1.22
CA GLU A 288 -1.02 -0.72 0.69
C GLU A 288 -1.33 0.74 0.37
N TYR A 289 -2.45 0.96 -0.31
CA TYR A 289 -3.10 2.26 -0.34
C TYR A 289 -4.58 2.05 -0.04
N ARG A 290 -5.02 2.61 1.08
CA ARG A 290 -6.40 2.53 1.56
C ARG A 290 -7.40 3.11 0.55
N PRO A 291 -8.69 2.70 0.61
CA PRO A 291 -9.74 3.20 -0.26
C PRO A 291 -9.77 4.73 -0.36
N HIS A 292 -9.79 5.23 -1.58
CA HIS A 292 -9.88 6.65 -1.90
C HIS A 292 -10.49 6.87 -3.28
N THR A 293 -10.80 8.13 -3.60
CA THR A 293 -11.23 8.56 -4.93
C THR A 293 -10.24 9.59 -5.47
N ASP A 294 -9.76 9.39 -6.69
CA ASP A 294 -8.79 10.28 -7.34
C ASP A 294 -9.40 11.60 -7.84
N GLY A 295 -10.71 11.59 -8.11
CA GLY A 295 -11.49 12.71 -8.57
C GLY A 295 -12.77 12.90 -7.76
N GLY A 296 -13.61 13.82 -8.22
CA GLY A 296 -14.90 14.11 -7.60
C GLY A 296 -15.95 14.37 -8.68
N TYR A 297 -17.08 14.96 -8.28
CA TYR A 297 -18.08 15.38 -9.25
C TYR A 297 -17.48 16.37 -10.23
N TYR A 298 -18.01 16.34 -11.45
CA TYR A 298 -17.55 17.20 -12.51
C TYR A 298 -17.51 18.67 -12.09
N SER A 299 -16.35 19.26 -12.30
CA SER A 299 -16.14 20.70 -12.36
C SER A 299 -15.02 21.00 -13.36
N ARG A 300 -15.04 22.21 -13.93
CA ARG A 300 -14.08 22.62 -14.96
C ARG A 300 -12.65 22.37 -14.49
N GLY A 301 -11.88 21.69 -15.32
CA GLY A 301 -10.47 21.44 -15.05
C GLY A 301 -10.19 20.41 -13.96
N LYS A 302 -11.17 19.69 -13.40
CA LYS A 302 -10.93 18.57 -12.49
C LYS A 302 -10.63 17.26 -13.22
N ARG A 303 -10.08 16.30 -12.47
CA ARG A 303 -9.82 14.95 -12.95
C ARG A 303 -11.13 14.26 -13.31
N VAL A 304 -11.14 13.50 -14.40
CA VAL A 304 -12.30 12.75 -14.94
C VAL A 304 -12.07 11.25 -15.00
N ALA A 305 -10.81 10.82 -15.11
CA ALA A 305 -10.42 9.42 -15.13
C ALA A 305 -8.97 9.22 -14.66
N THR A 306 -8.61 7.97 -14.40
CA THR A 306 -7.26 7.50 -14.12
C THR A 306 -6.90 6.39 -15.08
N THR A 307 -5.66 6.40 -15.56
CA THR A 307 -4.98 5.22 -16.09
C THR A 307 -3.84 4.81 -15.17
N LEU A 308 -3.78 3.52 -14.84
CA LEU A 308 -2.80 2.92 -13.95
C LEU A 308 -2.07 1.81 -14.71
N LEU A 309 -0.83 2.07 -15.12
CA LEU A 309 0.04 1.08 -15.78
C LEU A 309 0.86 0.33 -14.74
N TYR A 310 0.86 -1.00 -14.82
CA TYR A 310 1.64 -1.86 -13.93
C TYR A 310 2.94 -2.29 -14.62
N CYS A 311 4.09 -1.83 -14.14
CA CYS A 311 5.39 -2.25 -14.68
C CYS A 311 6.18 -3.19 -13.78
N GLU A 312 5.66 -3.44 -12.58
CA GLU A 312 6.06 -4.54 -11.71
C GLU A 312 4.82 -5.00 -10.95
N THR A 313 4.62 -6.30 -10.83
CA THR A 313 3.46 -6.88 -10.16
C THR A 313 3.89 -7.81 -9.04
N ALA A 314 3.17 -7.76 -7.93
CA ALA A 314 3.42 -8.63 -6.80
C ALA A 314 3.26 -10.09 -7.19
N VAL A 315 4.07 -10.96 -6.59
CA VAL A 315 3.91 -12.42 -6.71
C VAL A 315 2.61 -12.85 -6.04
N GLU A 316 2.28 -12.24 -4.91
CA GLU A 316 1.04 -12.47 -4.16
C GLU A 316 0.50 -11.13 -3.61
N GLY A 317 -0.82 -10.94 -3.67
CA GLY A 317 -1.48 -9.68 -3.31
C GLY A 317 -1.32 -8.58 -4.36
N GLY A 318 -1.31 -7.33 -3.91
CA GLY A 318 -1.03 -6.16 -4.77
C GLY A 318 -2.11 -5.83 -5.82
N GLY A 319 -3.26 -6.49 -5.82
CA GLY A 319 -4.37 -6.16 -6.71
C GLY A 319 -4.90 -4.73 -6.51
N THR A 320 -5.68 -4.24 -7.47
CA THR A 320 -6.46 -3.00 -7.30
C THR A 320 -7.90 -3.37 -7.00
N ALA A 321 -8.39 -3.00 -5.82
CA ALA A 321 -9.73 -3.30 -5.35
C ALA A 321 -10.67 -2.13 -5.59
N PHE A 322 -11.90 -2.42 -6.02
CA PHE A 322 -13.02 -1.50 -6.10
C PHE A 322 -14.08 -1.96 -5.10
N PRO A 323 -14.14 -1.37 -3.90
CA PRO A 323 -15.02 -1.82 -2.82
C PRO A 323 -16.51 -1.49 -3.05
N SER A 324 -16.83 -0.52 -3.90
CA SER A 324 -18.21 -0.17 -4.24
C SER A 324 -18.92 -1.30 -4.98
N HIS A 325 -20.19 -1.55 -4.67
CA HIS A 325 -20.96 -2.65 -5.24
C HIS A 325 -21.27 -2.45 -6.75
N PRO A 326 -21.11 -3.46 -7.62
CA PRO A 326 -20.54 -4.78 -7.32
C PRO A 326 -19.03 -4.66 -7.04
N SER A 327 -18.59 -5.15 -5.88
CA SER A 327 -17.20 -5.05 -5.45
C SER A 327 -16.36 -6.05 -6.21
N PHE A 328 -15.19 -5.65 -6.69
CA PHE A 328 -14.29 -6.54 -7.40
C PHE A 328 -12.82 -6.19 -7.19
N ARG A 329 -11.94 -7.13 -7.55
CA ARG A 329 -10.50 -6.96 -7.54
C ARG A 329 -9.95 -7.22 -8.94
N PHE A 330 -9.19 -6.26 -9.44
CA PHE A 330 -8.36 -6.43 -10.62
C PHE A 330 -6.98 -6.94 -10.21
N GLN A 331 -6.58 -8.10 -10.73
CA GLN A 331 -5.21 -8.60 -10.58
C GLN A 331 -4.40 -8.31 -11.85
N PRO A 332 -3.36 -7.46 -11.76
CA PRO A 332 -2.55 -7.09 -12.92
C PRO A 332 -1.46 -8.11 -13.24
N GLN A 333 -1.02 -8.12 -14.49
CA GLN A 333 0.30 -8.60 -14.93
C GLN A 333 1.18 -7.40 -15.35
N MET A 334 2.50 -7.62 -15.46
CA MET A 334 3.41 -6.61 -15.98
C MET A 334 2.98 -6.19 -17.39
N GLY A 335 2.93 -4.88 -17.63
CA GLY A 335 2.50 -4.27 -18.88
C GLY A 335 1.01 -3.97 -18.95
N ASP A 336 0.19 -4.51 -18.05
CA ASP A 336 -1.25 -4.24 -18.04
C ASP A 336 -1.56 -2.78 -17.72
N LEU A 337 -2.62 -2.25 -18.31
CA LEU A 337 -3.19 -0.95 -17.99
C LEU A 337 -4.59 -1.12 -17.44
N LEU A 338 -4.89 -0.43 -16.33
CA LEU A 338 -6.26 -0.29 -15.82
C LEU A 338 -6.72 1.16 -16.03
N PHE A 339 -7.89 1.33 -16.63
CA PHE A 339 -8.60 2.60 -16.79
C PHE A 339 -9.84 2.60 -15.89
N PHE A 340 -10.13 3.73 -15.25
CA PHE A 340 -11.43 3.96 -14.62
C PHE A 340 -11.81 5.44 -14.64
N GLU A 341 -13.08 5.71 -14.91
CA GLU A 341 -13.66 7.06 -14.82
C GLU A 341 -14.39 7.29 -13.50
N TYR A 342 -14.66 8.55 -13.16
CA TYR A 342 -15.37 8.90 -11.93
C TYR A 342 -16.86 9.20 -12.14
N GLU A 343 -17.25 9.68 -13.31
CA GLU A 343 -18.64 9.97 -13.62
C GLU A 343 -19.39 8.67 -14.00
N PRO A 344 -20.71 8.57 -13.74
CA PRO A 344 -21.58 9.57 -13.12
C PRO A 344 -21.54 9.59 -11.58
N SER A 345 -20.76 8.71 -10.95
CA SER A 345 -20.78 8.50 -9.51
C SER A 345 -19.36 8.31 -8.95
N PRO A 346 -18.68 9.41 -8.57
CA PRO A 346 -17.29 9.36 -8.11
C PRO A 346 -17.06 8.41 -6.94
N GLY A 347 -18.03 8.32 -6.02
CA GLY A 347 -17.97 7.37 -4.91
C GLY A 347 -17.93 5.90 -5.36
N ALA A 348 -18.54 5.57 -6.50
CA ALA A 348 -18.49 4.22 -7.07
C ALA A 348 -17.13 3.90 -7.74
N ALA A 349 -16.32 4.93 -8.02
CA ALA A 349 -14.93 4.81 -8.47
C ALA A 349 -13.92 4.83 -7.30
N GLU A 350 -14.39 4.73 -6.05
CA GLU A 350 -13.53 4.43 -4.92
C GLU A 350 -12.73 3.17 -5.22
N HIS A 351 -11.42 3.24 -4.96
CA HIS A 351 -10.49 2.16 -5.24
C HIS A 351 -9.36 2.13 -4.21
N ALA A 352 -8.66 1.01 -4.14
CA ALA A 352 -7.57 0.78 -3.21
C ALA A 352 -6.48 -0.08 -3.86
N ALA A 353 -5.24 0.05 -3.38
CA ALA A 353 -4.20 -0.93 -3.65
C ALA A 353 -4.17 -1.93 -2.50
N CYS A 354 -4.50 -3.19 -2.80
CA CYS A 354 -4.39 -4.27 -1.83
C CYS A 354 -2.94 -4.44 -1.37
N PRO A 355 -2.73 -4.87 -0.11
CA PRO A 355 -1.40 -5.19 0.40
C PRO A 355 -0.61 -6.12 -0.51
N VAL A 356 0.68 -5.84 -0.65
CA VAL A 356 1.62 -6.76 -1.29
C VAL A 356 1.99 -7.86 -0.29
N ILE A 357 1.59 -9.11 -0.55
CA ILE A 357 1.89 -10.24 0.35
C ILE A 357 3.27 -10.83 0.06
N GLN A 358 3.65 -10.89 -1.22
CA GLN A 358 4.97 -11.36 -1.66
C GLN A 358 5.47 -10.58 -2.89
N GLY A 359 6.75 -10.23 -2.89
CA GLY A 359 7.39 -9.45 -3.96
C GLY A 359 7.18 -7.95 -3.79
N ASN A 360 7.11 -7.23 -4.91
CA ASN A 360 6.87 -5.79 -4.97
C ASN A 360 5.85 -5.47 -6.08
N LYS A 361 5.34 -4.24 -6.08
CA LYS A 361 4.48 -3.72 -7.15
C LYS A 361 4.91 -2.31 -7.51
N SER A 362 4.89 -1.99 -8.81
CA SER A 362 5.21 -0.66 -9.31
C SER A 362 4.20 -0.20 -10.36
N THR A 363 3.68 1.02 -10.18
CA THR A 363 2.68 1.60 -11.07
C THR A 363 3.00 3.01 -11.54
N PHE A 364 2.64 3.31 -12.78
CA PHE A 364 2.70 4.65 -13.37
C PHE A 364 1.26 5.16 -13.55
N THR A 365 0.90 6.14 -12.73
CA THR A 365 -0.45 6.72 -12.71
C THR A 365 -0.49 7.99 -13.54
N GLN A 366 -1.47 8.08 -14.44
CA GLN A 366 -1.77 9.31 -15.18
C GLN A 366 -3.23 9.69 -14.91
N TRP A 367 -3.43 10.90 -14.40
CA TRP A 367 -4.75 11.48 -14.19
C TRP A 367 -5.15 12.30 -15.40
N HIS A 368 -6.39 12.11 -15.82
CA HIS A 368 -6.97 12.73 -17.00
C HIS A 368 -7.89 13.85 -16.59
N ARG A 369 -7.82 15.00 -17.26
CA ARG A 369 -8.63 16.19 -16.93
C ARG A 369 -9.33 16.70 -18.18
N ARG A 370 -10.54 17.23 -18.02
CA ARG A 370 -11.30 17.88 -19.10
C ARG A 370 -11.38 19.40 -18.88
N ASP A 371 -11.68 20.14 -19.94
CA ASP A 371 -11.79 21.61 -19.94
C ASP A 371 -10.50 22.37 -19.56
N VAL A 372 -9.35 21.74 -19.83
CA VAL A 372 -8.00 22.30 -19.73
C VAL A 372 -7.48 22.69 -21.11
N SER A 373 -6.58 23.65 -21.18
CA SER A 373 -5.96 24.12 -22.42
C SER A 373 -4.56 24.66 -22.16
N TYR A 374 -3.91 25.17 -23.20
CA TYR A 374 -2.65 25.90 -23.08
C TYR A 374 -2.78 27.12 -22.14
N ASP A 375 -3.79 27.96 -22.34
CA ASP A 375 -3.98 29.14 -21.50
C ASP A 375 -4.55 28.79 -20.11
N ALA A 376 -5.18 27.62 -19.99
CA ALA A 376 -5.77 27.11 -18.76
C ALA A 376 -5.23 25.70 -18.45
N HIS A 377 -3.94 25.63 -18.12
CA HIS A 377 -3.28 24.38 -17.73
C HIS A 377 -3.90 23.77 -16.45
N TRP A 378 -3.67 22.47 -16.24
CA TRP A 378 -4.27 21.72 -15.14
C TRP A 378 -4.00 22.31 -13.74
N ASP A 379 -2.81 22.88 -13.53
CA ASP A 379 -2.37 23.42 -12.26
C ASP A 379 -3.09 24.72 -11.89
N LYS A 380 -3.62 25.47 -12.86
CA LYS A 380 -4.48 26.64 -12.62
C LYS A 380 -5.81 26.32 -11.93
N PHE A 381 -6.19 25.04 -11.89
CA PHE A 381 -7.39 24.56 -11.23
C PHE A 381 -7.13 23.97 -9.84
N GLU A 382 -5.89 24.05 -9.35
CA GLU A 382 -5.51 23.62 -8.01
C GLU A 382 -5.06 24.81 -7.15
N ASN A 383 -5.27 24.69 -5.85
CA ASN A 383 -4.93 25.72 -4.85
C ASN A 383 -3.64 25.39 -4.08
N TRP A 384 -2.84 24.43 -4.55
CA TRP A 384 -1.65 23.90 -3.86
C TRP A 384 -0.34 24.64 -4.21
N GLY A 385 -0.43 25.79 -4.89
CA GLY A 385 0.72 26.58 -5.35
C GLY A 385 1.19 26.20 -6.76
N GLU A 386 2.12 26.99 -7.31
CA GLU A 386 2.69 26.73 -8.64
C GLU A 386 3.59 25.49 -8.60
N PHE A 387 3.31 24.54 -9.49
CA PHE A 387 4.18 23.38 -9.69
C PHE A 387 5.31 23.74 -10.65
N PHE A 388 6.56 23.57 -10.23
CA PHE A 388 7.68 23.71 -11.16
C PHE A 388 7.72 22.52 -12.12
N ASN A 389 7.22 22.71 -13.34
CA ASN A 389 7.34 21.76 -14.44
C ASN A 389 8.51 22.18 -15.36
N PRO A 390 9.67 21.49 -15.33
CA PRO A 390 10.81 21.84 -16.18
C PRO A 390 10.52 21.72 -17.68
N HIS A 391 9.49 20.96 -18.06
CA HIS A 391 9.08 20.73 -19.44
C HIS A 391 7.73 21.39 -19.77
N GLY A 392 7.29 22.38 -18.97
CA GLY A 392 5.97 23.03 -19.13
C GLY A 392 5.74 23.70 -20.49
N ALA A 393 6.81 24.03 -21.22
CA ALA A 393 6.75 24.58 -22.58
C ALA A 393 6.78 23.52 -23.70
N SER A 394 7.11 22.27 -23.40
CA SER A 394 7.20 21.17 -24.39
C SER A 394 5.82 20.80 -24.94
N ARG A 395 5.71 20.45 -26.23
CA ARG A 395 4.43 20.13 -26.87
C ARG A 395 4.54 18.89 -27.74
N TRP A 396 3.51 18.04 -27.69
CA TRP A 396 3.48 16.85 -28.53
C TRP A 396 3.19 17.25 -29.97
N ALA A 397 4.14 16.98 -30.87
CA ALA A 397 4.01 17.26 -32.30
C ALA A 397 3.55 16.05 -33.11
N GLY A 398 3.57 14.84 -32.53
CA GLY A 398 3.17 13.62 -33.21
C GLY A 398 1.67 13.49 -33.43
N ALA A 399 1.26 12.53 -34.26
CA ALA A 399 -0.16 12.26 -34.50
C ALA A 399 -0.82 11.61 -33.27
N ARG A 400 -2.10 11.94 -33.04
CA ARG A 400 -2.95 11.16 -32.12
C ARG A 400 -3.27 9.81 -32.72
N HIS A 401 -3.37 8.80 -31.87
CA HIS A 401 -3.61 7.41 -32.22
C HIS A 401 -2.58 6.86 -33.22
N ALA A 402 -1.40 7.48 -33.30
CA ALA A 402 -0.30 6.94 -34.08
C ALA A 402 0.00 5.55 -33.54
N LYS A 403 0.05 4.54 -34.42
CA LYS A 403 0.50 3.20 -34.04
C LYS A 403 1.95 3.32 -33.60
N VAL A 404 2.19 3.42 -32.30
CA VAL A 404 3.53 3.25 -31.74
C VAL A 404 3.88 1.79 -32.00
N THR A 405 4.78 1.56 -32.94
CA THR A 405 5.18 0.21 -33.29
C THR A 405 6.09 -0.34 -32.19
N ARG A 406 6.20 -1.66 -32.09
CA ARG A 406 7.13 -2.31 -31.15
C ARG A 406 8.60 -1.93 -31.39
N ALA A 407 8.92 -1.28 -32.51
CA ALA A 407 10.25 -0.75 -32.80
C ALA A 407 10.49 0.65 -32.21
N ASP A 408 9.43 1.37 -31.84
CA ASP A 408 9.48 2.72 -31.27
C ASP A 408 9.57 2.69 -29.72
N LEU A 409 9.49 1.50 -29.12
CA LEU A 409 9.57 1.19 -27.69
C LEU A 409 10.78 0.29 -27.42
#